data_AF-A0A4Y2FKH0-F1
#
_entry.id   AF-A0A4Y2FKH0-F1
#
_cell.length_a   1.000
_cell.length_b   1.000
_cell.length_c   1.000
_cell.angle_alpha   90.00
_cell.angle_beta   90.00
_cell.angle_gamma   90.00
#
_symmetry.space_group_name_H-M   'P 1'
#
loop_
_entity.id
_entity.type
_entity.pdbx_description
1 polymer ?
#
loop_
_entity_poly.entity_id
_entity_poly.type
_entity_poly.pdbx_seq_one_letter_code
_entity_poly.pdbx_strand_id
1 'polypeptide(L)'
;MSWMVCRYHFLEIMFEAVVAKSTGISTGPDILMFKRFKNSWISVDHNNIQTAISNISINEKVINRASDIIEFAKNQLEELQPRDDSKECLELTITFLGGVLKREI
;
A
#
# COMPACT_ATOMS: atom_id res chain seq x y z
N MET A 1 -18.22 19.79 7.60
CA MET A 1 -17.10 19.35 8.47
C MET A 1 -17.19 17.92 9.02
N SER A 2 -18.35 17.31 9.25
CA SER A 2 -18.44 15.97 9.90
C SER A 2 -18.10 14.78 9.00
N TRP A 3 -18.32 14.87 7.68
CA TRP A 3 -18.19 13.72 6.76
C TRP A 3 -16.75 13.24 6.52
N MET A 4 -15.77 14.16 6.51
CA MET A 4 -14.36 13.81 6.31
C MET A 4 -13.77 13.05 7.51
N VAL A 5 -14.20 13.41 8.73
CA VAL A 5 -13.77 12.73 9.97
C VAL A 5 -14.29 11.29 10.01
N CYS A 6 -15.52 11.05 9.55
CA CYS A 6 -16.09 9.70 9.52
C CYS A 6 -15.39 8.80 8.49
N ARG A 7 -15.08 9.32 7.28
CA ARG A 7 -14.33 8.54 6.28
C ARG A 7 -12.90 8.26 6.73
N TYR A 8 -12.27 9.23 7.39
CA TYR A 8 -10.95 9.07 7.98
C TYR A 8 -10.92 7.90 8.97
N HIS A 9 -11.83 7.91 9.94
CA HIS A 9 -11.88 6.88 10.97
C HIS A 9 -12.20 5.49 10.39
N PHE A 10 -13.09 5.43 9.40
CA PHE A 10 -13.40 4.17 8.71
C PHE A 10 -12.18 3.58 8.01
N LEU A 11 -11.41 4.39 7.28
CA LEU A 11 -10.19 3.93 6.60
C LEU A 11 -9.14 3.45 7.61
N GLU A 12 -8.96 4.14 8.74
CA GLU A 12 -8.07 3.69 9.81
C GLU A 12 -8.45 2.32 10.36
N ILE A 13 -9.74 2.09 10.65
CA ILE A 13 -10.24 0.79 11.13
C ILE A 13 -10.00 -0.30 10.08
N MET A 14 -10.25 -0.02 8.80
CA MET A 14 -9.99 -0.98 7.73
C MET A 14 -8.51 -1.32 7.62
N PHE A 15 -7.63 -0.32 7.65
CA PHE A 15 -6.19 -0.53 7.61
C PHE A 15 -5.69 -1.29 8.84
N GLU A 16 -6.17 -0.96 10.03
CA GLU A 16 -5.86 -1.68 11.25
C GLU A 16 -6.25 -3.16 11.13
N ALA A 17 -7.46 -3.46 10.65
CA ALA A 17 -7.91 -4.83 10.45
C ALA A 17 -7.04 -5.61 9.45
N VAL A 18 -6.66 -4.98 8.34
CA VAL A 18 -5.80 -5.60 7.32
C VAL A 18 -4.38 -5.84 7.87
N VAL A 19 -3.81 -4.85 8.56
CA VAL A 19 -2.48 -4.97 9.19
C VAL A 19 -2.50 -6.05 10.28
N ALA A 20 -3.53 -6.06 11.13
CA ALA A 20 -3.68 -7.07 12.17
C ALA A 20 -3.83 -8.48 11.59
N LYS A 21 -4.56 -8.63 10.48
CA LYS A 21 -4.68 -9.90 9.77
C LYS A 21 -3.36 -10.36 9.14
N SER A 22 -2.57 -9.41 8.63
CA SER A 22 -1.34 -9.70 7.87
C SER A 22 -0.10 -9.88 8.76
N THR A 23 -0.04 -9.17 9.89
CA THR A 23 1.14 -9.08 10.77
C THR A 23 0.89 -9.58 12.19
N GLY A 24 -0.36 -9.95 12.52
CA GLY A 24 -0.79 -10.28 13.88
C GLY A 24 -1.35 -9.07 14.63
N ILE A 25 -2.08 -9.33 15.73
CA ILE A 25 -2.65 -8.26 16.57
C ILE A 25 -1.50 -7.46 17.18
N SER A 26 -1.43 -6.16 16.85
CA SER A 26 -0.49 -5.23 17.47
C SER A 26 -1.20 -4.40 18.53
N THR A 27 -0.69 -4.41 19.75
CA THR A 27 -1.14 -3.51 20.82
C THR A 27 -0.20 -2.33 20.92
N GLY A 28 -0.52 -1.23 20.24
CA GLY A 28 0.06 0.10 20.52
C GLY A 28 0.67 0.86 19.34
N PRO A 29 1.02 2.14 19.55
CA PRO A 29 1.52 3.08 18.53
C PRO A 29 2.96 2.78 18.05
N ASP A 30 3.62 1.80 18.68
CA ASP A 30 4.99 1.39 18.42
C ASP A 30 5.04 -0.02 17.85
N ILE A 31 4.47 -0.21 16.66
CA ILE A 31 4.68 -1.44 15.90
C ILE A 31 6.19 -1.55 15.65
N LEU A 32 6.85 -2.43 16.40
CA LEU A 32 8.29 -2.66 16.33
C LEU A 32 8.77 -2.93 14.90
N MET A 33 7.91 -3.51 14.06
CA MET A 33 8.16 -3.71 12.64
C MET A 33 8.43 -2.38 11.91
N PHE A 34 7.62 -1.35 12.10
CA PHE A 34 7.84 -0.04 11.46
C PHE A 34 9.06 0.68 12.01
N LYS A 35 9.35 0.57 13.32
CA LYS A 35 10.60 1.10 13.88
C LYS A 35 11.84 0.43 13.30
N ARG A 36 11.83 -0.91 13.23
CA ARG A 36 12.91 -1.69 12.63
C ARG A 36 13.08 -1.33 11.15
N PHE A 37 11.97 -1.25 10.42
CA PHE A 37 11.99 -0.84 9.02
C PHE A 37 12.58 0.57 8.84
N LYS A 38 12.13 1.56 9.63
CA LYS A 38 12.68 2.92 9.61
C LYS A 38 14.19 2.95 9.85
N ASN A 39 14.68 2.16 10.82
CA ASN A 39 16.11 2.07 11.10
C ASN A 39 16.89 1.39 9.97
N SER A 40 16.31 0.35 9.37
CA SER A 40 16.90 -0.38 8.25
C SER A 40 16.76 0.34 6.90
N TRP A 41 15.91 1.38 6.80
CA TRP A 41 15.63 2.10 5.56
C TRP A 41 16.90 2.63 4.87
N ILE A 42 17.88 3.07 5.65
CA ILE A 42 19.16 3.59 5.15
C ILE A 42 20.01 2.48 4.50
N SER A 43 19.82 1.23 4.92
CA SER A 43 20.53 0.07 4.39
C SER A 43 19.83 -0.60 3.20
N VAL A 44 18.60 -0.19 2.86
CA VAL A 44 17.89 -0.69 1.68
C VAL A 44 18.49 -0.07 0.42
N ASP A 45 18.74 -0.89 -0.59
CA ASP A 45 19.18 -0.40 -1.90
C ASP A 45 18.00 0.22 -2.66
N HIS A 46 17.96 1.55 -2.66
CA HIS A 46 16.93 2.34 -3.34
C HIS A 46 17.04 2.29 -4.87
N ASN A 47 18.18 1.85 -5.42
CA ASN A 47 18.40 1.76 -6.87
C ASN A 47 17.94 0.40 -7.44
N ASN A 48 17.70 -0.59 -6.59
CA ASN A 48 17.34 -1.96 -7.00
C ASN A 48 15.99 -2.39 -6.40
N ILE A 49 14.97 -1.54 -6.57
CA ILE A 49 13.61 -1.86 -6.15
C ILE A 49 12.97 -2.74 -7.23
N GLN A 50 12.61 -3.96 -6.83
CA GLN A 50 11.99 -4.96 -7.70
C GLN A 50 10.47 -4.99 -7.51
N THR A 51 9.74 -5.29 -8.59
CA THR A 51 8.30 -5.50 -8.52
C THR A 51 7.98 -6.92 -8.08
N ALA A 52 6.78 -7.13 -7.54
CA ALA A 52 6.26 -8.45 -7.18
C ALA A 52 6.31 -9.45 -8.35
N ILE A 53 6.13 -8.95 -9.57
CA ILE A 53 6.13 -9.76 -10.80
C ILE A 53 7.54 -10.25 -11.15
N SER A 54 8.57 -9.44 -10.88
CA SER A 54 9.97 -9.83 -11.16
C SER A 54 10.52 -10.91 -10.22
N ASN A 55 9.91 -11.11 -9.05
CA ASN A 55 10.29 -12.17 -8.12
C ASN A 55 9.36 -13.38 -8.28
N ILE A 56 9.89 -14.52 -8.75
CA ILE A 56 9.11 -15.74 -9.06
C ILE A 56 8.23 -16.18 -7.86
N SER A 57 8.78 -16.21 -6.65
CA SER A 57 8.06 -16.68 -5.45
C SER A 57 6.91 -15.76 -5.03
N ILE A 58 7.06 -14.45 -5.27
CA ILE A 58 6.00 -13.47 -4.97
C ILE A 58 4.98 -13.47 -6.10
N ASN A 59 5.43 -13.52 -7.35
CA ASN A 59 4.61 -13.52 -8.55
C ASN A 59 3.55 -14.64 -8.49
N GLU A 60 3.95 -15.87 -8.17
CA GLU A 60 3.03 -17.01 -8.00
C GLU A 60 1.88 -16.74 -7.00
N LYS A 61 2.09 -15.89 -5.99
CA LYS A 61 1.09 -15.56 -4.97
C LYS A 61 0.15 -14.43 -5.42
N VAL A 62 0.62 -13.52 -6.26
CA VAL A 62 -0.12 -12.28 -6.59
C VAL A 62 -0.70 -12.28 -8.00
N ILE A 63 -0.14 -13.07 -8.93
CA ILE A 63 -0.45 -12.98 -10.37
C ILE A 63 -1.94 -13.12 -10.68
N ASN A 64 -2.63 -14.02 -9.96
CA ASN A 64 -4.06 -14.31 -10.17
C ASN A 64 -4.97 -13.14 -9.79
N ARG A 65 -4.48 -12.16 -9.03
CA ARG A 65 -5.24 -10.99 -8.58
C ARG A 65 -4.60 -9.66 -9.02
N ALA A 66 -3.41 -9.70 -9.62
CA ALA A 66 -2.65 -8.51 -9.93
C ALA A 66 -3.44 -7.56 -10.85
N SER A 67 -4.04 -8.08 -11.92
CA SER A 67 -4.84 -7.28 -12.85
C SER A 67 -6.05 -6.62 -12.17
N ASP A 68 -6.84 -7.39 -11.41
CA ASP A 68 -8.02 -6.89 -10.70
C ASP A 68 -7.65 -5.79 -9.69
N ILE A 69 -6.56 -5.97 -8.94
CA ILE A 69 -6.08 -5.00 -7.95
C ILE A 69 -5.55 -3.73 -8.64
N ILE A 70 -4.82 -3.88 -9.76
CA ILE A 70 -4.33 -2.74 -10.54
C ILE A 70 -5.50 -1.93 -11.11
N GLU A 71 -6.52 -2.59 -11.66
CA GLU A 71 -7.71 -1.93 -12.19
C GLU A 71 -8.47 -1.20 -11.08
N PHE A 72 -8.70 -1.87 -9.95
CA PHE A 72 -9.30 -1.25 -8.78
C PHE A 72 -8.53 0.00 -8.34
N ALA A 73 -7.20 -0.10 -8.21
CA ALA A 73 -6.37 1.02 -7.76
C ALA A 73 -6.40 2.20 -8.75
N LYS A 74 -6.39 1.93 -10.06
CA LYS A 74 -6.54 2.97 -11.08
C LYS A 74 -7.88 3.68 -10.99
N ASN A 75 -8.97 2.92 -10.86
CA ASN A 75 -10.31 3.49 -10.72
C ASN A 75 -10.43 4.32 -9.44
N GLN A 76 -9.80 3.89 -8.33
CA GLN A 76 -9.76 4.69 -7.10
C GLN A 76 -8.96 6.00 -7.29
N LEU A 77 -7.89 6.00 -8.08
CA LEU A 77 -7.12 7.23 -8.34
C LEU A 77 -7.89 8.29 -9.13
N GLU A 78 -8.94 7.92 -9.85
CA GLU A 78 -9.84 8.87 -10.54
C GLU A 78 -10.81 9.57 -9.55
N GLU A 79 -11.02 9.00 -8.37
CA GLU A 79 -11.85 9.57 -7.31
C GLU A 79 -11.04 10.51 -6.41
N LEU A 80 -11.71 11.50 -5.79
CA LEU A 80 -11.08 12.39 -4.82
C LEU A 80 -10.63 11.58 -3.59
N GLN A 81 -9.32 11.38 -3.48
CA GLN A 81 -8.74 10.73 -2.31
C GLN A 81 -8.87 11.63 -1.08
N PRO A 82 -9.34 11.11 0.06
CA PRO A 82 -9.53 11.92 1.26
C PRO A 82 -8.19 12.40 1.86
N ARG A 83 -7.07 11.73 1.57
CA ARG A 83 -5.71 12.13 1.95
C ARG A 83 -4.64 11.70 0.95
N ASP A 84 -3.52 12.41 0.95
CA ASP A 84 -2.39 12.18 0.05
C ASP A 84 -1.71 10.82 0.29
N ASP A 85 -1.61 10.36 1.53
CA ASP A 85 -1.06 9.05 1.89
C ASP A 85 -1.88 7.88 1.33
N SER A 86 -3.19 8.08 1.10
CA SER A 86 -4.04 7.09 0.43
C SER A 86 -3.74 7.02 -1.07
N LYS A 87 -3.50 8.18 -1.71
CA LYS A 87 -3.06 8.25 -3.11
C LYS A 87 -1.71 7.56 -3.30
N GLU A 88 -0.74 7.87 -2.45
CA GLU A 88 0.59 7.23 -2.48
C GLU A 88 0.50 5.71 -2.33
N CYS A 89 -0.35 5.21 -1.43
CA CYS A 89 -0.57 3.77 -1.26
C CYS A 89 -1.10 3.10 -2.53
N LEU A 90 -2.04 3.73 -3.24
CA LEU A 90 -2.58 3.23 -4.52
C LEU A 90 -1.51 3.22 -5.61
N GLU A 91 -0.72 4.28 -5.73
CA GLU A 91 0.39 4.39 -6.69
C GLU A 91 1.46 3.32 -6.44
N LEU A 92 1.83 3.12 -5.18
CA LEU A 92 2.78 2.07 -4.77
C LEU A 92 2.22 0.67 -5.04
N THR A 93 0.93 0.45 -4.82
CA THR A 93 0.28 -0.84 -5.12
C THR A 93 0.34 -1.17 -6.60
N ILE A 94 0.03 -0.20 -7.48
CA ILE A 94 0.12 -0.37 -8.92
C ILE A 94 1.57 -0.69 -9.33
N THR A 95 2.53 0.07 -8.82
CA THR A 95 3.96 -0.11 -9.14
C THR A 95 4.47 -1.47 -8.65
N PHE A 96 4.14 -1.85 -7.41
CA PHE A 96 4.52 -3.13 -6.83
C PHE A 96 4.02 -4.31 -7.66
N LEU A 97 2.80 -4.24 -8.19
CA LEU A 97 2.21 -5.29 -9.04
C LEU A 97 2.64 -5.19 -10.52
N GLY A 98 3.57 -4.29 -10.87
CA GLY A 98 4.09 -4.14 -12.23
C GLY A 98 3.18 -3.35 -13.18
N GLY A 99 2.18 -2.64 -12.65
CA GLY A 99 1.37 -1.71 -13.42
C GLY A 99 2.10 -0.40 -13.73
N VAL A 100 1.69 0.25 -14.82
CA VAL A 100 2.23 1.55 -15.24
C VAL A 100 1.28 2.68 -14.80
N LEU A 101 1.83 3.67 -14.12
CA LEU A 101 1.17 4.92 -13.78
C LEU A 101 1.35 5.93 -14.93
N LYS A 102 0.28 6.61 -15.34
CA LYS A 102 0.41 7.83 -16.13
C LYS A 102 0.68 8.96 -15.14
N ARG A 103 1.95 9.27 -14.87
CA ARG A 103 2.25 10.52 -14.17
C ARG A 103 2.05 11.67 -15.15
N GLU A 104 1.10 12.55 -14.86
CA GLU A 104 1.12 13.89 -15.41
C GLU A 104 2.32 14.60 -14.80
N ILE A 105 3.25 15.05 -15.66
CA ILE A 105 4.44 15.84 -15.29
C ILE A 105 4.02 17.30 -15.16
#